data_AF-F0YBS2-F1
#
_entry.id   AF-F0YBS2-F1
#
_cell.length_a   1.000
_cell.length_b   1.000
_cell.length_c   1.000
_cell.angle_alpha   90.00
_cell.angle_beta   90.00
_cell.angle_gamma   90.00
#
_symmetry.space_group_name_H-M   'P 1'
#
loop_
_entity.id
_entity.type
_entity.pdbx_description
1 polymer ?
#
loop_
_entity_poly.entity_id
_entity_poly.type
_entity_poly.pdbx_seq_one_letter_code
_entity_poly.pdbx_strand_id
1 'polypeptide(L)'
;MQASLEASLAQYPAVPKSTEAVSRYLAGVLFAPTFSVLVYEGRLFVDRRFLGAEKNRKHANFVASALAHEHVHNAAYFFSGNSTGLCDRDRDRDAPVAPCLVIAKVAGHGMRGVLVPNPYFQDVGYWDAVRSHVRARAATRPFAGRDPRLFWRGHISSSYHAPGDPLHPEPCADEFGNHARLEAMAAGLRAPETVDVKCWILCHPRDDRDEACAEYPYDATMAKARDDPALVTDPGHVAKENFTQYKYVLNLPGSTAGSYSRNLNHLWFLRSVVVFWKAPFVEWYFPALSAGETHLVVDAANVSSTVDALNRGAIDAQSLLRQADRVDDELLCPRCLARYFKTALAALSRRFSLAKVLDDPCVAELFFEHLDCAGLDLVEVKHTVRAAGSYDIDARRALLTSTASEPLPGGGCAELTAMAGARCNATHRDAHRSAHKLSVLKGLWMNAVP
;
A
#
# COMPACT_ATOMS: atom_id res chain seq x y z
N MET A 1 5.75 9.52 -12.21
CA MET A 1 5.00 9.50 -10.93
C MET A 1 3.99 10.63 -10.79
N GLN A 2 4.38 11.91 -10.92
CA GLN A 2 3.47 13.07 -10.77
C GLN A 2 2.20 12.98 -11.63
N ALA A 3 2.31 12.62 -12.92
CA ALA A 3 1.17 12.46 -13.81
C ALA A 3 0.14 11.41 -13.33
N SER A 4 0.61 10.33 -12.68
CA SER A 4 -0.27 9.29 -12.13
C SER A 4 -1.02 9.75 -10.89
N LEU A 5 -0.35 10.54 -10.04
CA LEU A 5 -0.97 11.21 -8.91
C LEU A 5 -2.04 12.19 -9.38
N GLU A 6 -1.76 12.98 -10.42
CA GLU A 6 -2.73 13.90 -11.03
C GLU A 6 -3.91 13.17 -11.65
N ALA A 7 -3.67 12.08 -12.39
CA ALA A 7 -4.72 11.25 -12.96
C ALA A 7 -5.65 10.68 -11.88
N SER A 8 -5.09 10.27 -10.74
CA SER A 8 -5.85 9.78 -9.58
C SER A 8 -6.71 10.89 -8.95
N LEU A 9 -6.14 12.10 -8.80
CA LEU A 9 -6.82 13.24 -8.20
C LEU A 9 -7.91 13.85 -9.10
N ALA A 10 -7.80 13.65 -10.42
CA ALA A 10 -8.79 14.07 -11.40
C ALA A 10 -10.12 13.29 -11.28
N GLN A 11 -10.11 12.10 -10.67
CA GLN A 11 -11.31 11.26 -10.47
C GLN A 11 -12.19 11.71 -9.29
N TYR A 12 -11.71 12.68 -8.52
CA TYR A 12 -12.50 13.26 -7.44
C TYR A 12 -13.40 14.37 -7.99
N PRO A 13 -14.61 14.56 -7.46
CA PRO A 13 -15.43 15.71 -7.81
C PRO A 13 -14.76 17.02 -7.37
N ALA A 14 -15.15 18.14 -7.97
CA ALA A 14 -14.73 19.44 -7.46
C ALA A 14 -15.16 19.58 -5.99
N VAL A 15 -14.23 19.95 -5.12
CA VAL A 15 -14.49 20.06 -3.68
C VAL A 15 -14.79 21.53 -3.38
N PRO A 16 -15.83 21.83 -2.58
CA PRO A 16 -16.07 23.18 -2.11
C PRO A 16 -14.81 23.79 -1.48
N LYS A 17 -14.57 25.08 -1.76
CA LYS A 17 -13.36 25.77 -1.30
C LYS A 17 -13.60 26.69 -0.09
N SER A 18 -14.82 26.82 0.42
CA SER A 18 -15.06 27.63 1.63
C SER A 18 -14.53 26.89 2.87
N THR A 19 -14.07 27.64 3.87
CA THR A 19 -13.59 27.06 5.14
C THR A 19 -14.65 26.18 5.79
N GLU A 20 -15.92 26.63 5.80
CA GLU A 20 -17.04 25.87 6.35
C GLU A 20 -17.26 24.52 5.66
N ALA A 21 -17.25 24.50 4.32
CA ALA A 21 -17.46 23.26 3.61
C ALA A 21 -16.26 22.31 3.76
N VAL A 22 -15.03 22.83 3.84
CA VAL A 22 -13.84 22.04 4.16
C VAL A 22 -13.89 21.50 5.59
N SER A 23 -14.39 22.26 6.57
CA SER A 23 -14.57 21.79 7.96
C SER A 23 -15.60 20.67 8.05
N ARG A 24 -16.77 20.82 7.40
CA ARG A 24 -17.79 19.75 7.33
C ARG A 24 -17.24 18.48 6.69
N TYR A 25 -16.47 18.67 5.63
CA TYR A 25 -15.80 17.58 4.93
C TYR A 25 -14.79 16.86 5.82
N LEU A 26 -13.92 17.62 6.50
CA LEU A 26 -12.90 17.10 7.41
C LEU A 26 -13.53 16.35 8.59
N ALA A 27 -14.63 16.87 9.16
CA ALA A 27 -15.41 16.16 10.18
C ALA A 27 -15.91 14.80 9.65
N GLY A 28 -16.49 14.77 8.46
CA GLY A 28 -16.93 13.53 7.80
C GLY A 28 -15.80 12.51 7.57
N VAL A 29 -14.56 12.98 7.38
CA VAL A 29 -13.38 12.10 7.36
C VAL A 29 -13.08 11.57 8.76
N LEU A 30 -13.06 12.40 9.79
CA LEU A 30 -12.71 11.93 11.14
C LEU A 30 -13.75 10.97 11.73
N PHE A 31 -15.02 11.09 11.35
CA PHE A 31 -16.12 10.19 11.77
C PHE A 31 -16.17 8.81 11.08
N ALA A 32 -15.10 8.40 10.40
CA ALA A 32 -14.95 7.05 9.85
C ALA A 32 -13.85 6.27 10.60
N PRO A 33 -14.13 5.78 11.82
CA PRO A 33 -13.09 5.38 12.78
C PRO A 33 -12.23 4.19 12.37
N THR A 34 -12.68 3.36 11.43
CA THR A 34 -11.90 2.23 10.92
C THR A 34 -11.00 2.59 9.74
N PHE A 35 -11.10 3.82 9.22
CA PHE A 35 -10.42 4.26 8.00
C PHE A 35 -9.64 5.57 8.17
N SER A 36 -10.05 6.41 9.12
CA SER A 36 -9.58 7.78 9.24
C SER A 36 -8.16 7.88 9.80
N VAL A 37 -7.40 8.75 9.18
CA VAL A 37 -6.05 9.12 9.60
C VAL A 37 -5.93 10.63 9.57
N LEU A 38 -5.38 11.20 10.65
CA LEU A 38 -5.06 12.62 10.79
C LEU A 38 -3.56 12.79 11.00
N VAL A 39 -2.92 13.55 10.11
CA VAL A 39 -1.58 14.08 10.31
C VAL A 39 -1.73 15.54 10.70
N TYR A 40 -1.29 15.90 11.90
CA TYR A 40 -1.39 17.26 12.41
C TYR A 40 -0.13 17.62 13.19
N GLU A 41 0.54 18.71 12.80
CA GLU A 41 1.76 19.22 13.43
C GLU A 41 2.87 18.18 13.55
N GLY A 42 3.09 17.41 12.48
CA GLY A 42 4.10 16.36 12.45
C GLY A 42 3.77 15.14 13.34
N ARG A 43 2.55 15.06 13.89
CA ARG A 43 2.07 13.95 14.70
C ARG A 43 0.98 13.18 13.96
N LEU A 44 0.87 11.89 14.27
CA LEU A 44 -0.11 10.99 13.68
C LEU A 44 -1.19 10.65 14.71
N PHE A 45 -2.44 10.92 14.35
CA PHE A 45 -3.62 10.58 15.13
C PHE A 45 -4.53 9.67 14.31
N VAL A 46 -5.04 8.62 14.95
CA VAL A 46 -6.03 7.69 14.38
C VAL A 46 -7.03 7.34 15.47
N ASP A 47 -8.21 6.87 15.10
CA ASP A 47 -9.09 6.23 16.06
C ASP A 47 -8.54 4.84 16.45
N ARG A 48 -8.66 4.41 17.71
CA ARG A 48 -8.17 3.10 18.16
C ARG A 48 -8.72 1.94 17.32
N ARG A 49 -9.96 2.03 16.83
CA ARG A 49 -10.57 1.01 15.94
C ARG A 49 -9.82 0.86 14.62
N PHE A 50 -9.19 1.93 14.11
CA PHE A 50 -8.32 1.86 12.94
C PHE A 50 -7.20 0.83 13.14
N LEU A 51 -6.63 0.76 14.34
CA LEU A 51 -5.55 -0.16 14.70
C LEU A 51 -6.00 -1.62 14.86
N GLY A 52 -7.30 -1.91 14.74
CA GLY A 52 -7.82 -3.28 14.77
C GLY A 52 -7.32 -4.14 13.60
N ALA A 53 -7.11 -3.54 12.42
CA ALA A 53 -6.66 -4.24 11.22
C ALA A 53 -5.12 -4.24 11.07
N GLU A 54 -4.55 -5.38 10.65
CA GLU A 54 -3.09 -5.54 10.49
C GLU A 54 -2.48 -4.53 9.51
N LYS A 55 -3.12 -4.33 8.35
CA LYS A 55 -2.65 -3.39 7.33
C LYS A 55 -2.69 -1.95 7.81
N ASN A 56 -3.70 -1.60 8.61
CA ASN A 56 -3.86 -0.26 9.17
C ASN A 56 -2.76 0.03 10.21
N ARG A 57 -2.46 -0.92 11.11
CA ARG A 57 -1.32 -0.77 12.05
C ARG A 57 0.00 -0.55 11.32
N LYS A 58 0.24 -1.34 10.27
CA LYS A 58 1.44 -1.21 9.44
C LYS A 58 1.50 0.14 8.69
N HIS A 59 0.37 0.61 8.17
CA HIS A 59 0.28 1.95 7.57
C HIS A 59 0.55 3.06 8.59
N ALA A 60 -0.04 2.96 9.80
CA ALA A 60 0.21 3.91 10.87
C ALA A 60 1.69 3.97 11.26
N ASN A 61 2.35 2.81 11.36
CA ASN A 61 3.79 2.74 11.61
C ASN A 61 4.61 3.44 10.52
N PHE A 62 4.27 3.19 9.26
CA PHE A 62 4.95 3.80 8.13
C PHE A 62 4.80 5.32 8.18
N VAL A 63 3.59 5.81 8.42
CA VAL A 63 3.28 7.24 8.48
C VAL A 63 4.04 7.88 9.64
N ALA A 64 3.96 7.33 10.86
CA ALA A 64 4.68 7.85 12.02
C ALA A 64 6.19 7.91 11.78
N SER A 65 6.76 6.88 11.15
CA SER A 65 8.17 6.84 10.76
C SER A 65 8.49 7.90 9.70
N ALA A 66 7.67 8.03 8.65
CA ALA A 66 7.85 9.05 7.62
C ALA A 66 7.82 10.47 8.20
N LEU A 67 6.94 10.75 9.17
CA LEU A 67 6.86 12.04 9.87
C LEU A 67 8.13 12.36 10.68
N ALA A 68 8.81 11.34 11.19
CA ALA A 68 10.09 11.52 11.89
C ALA A 68 11.25 11.86 10.92
N HIS A 69 11.12 11.58 9.62
CA HIS A 69 12.17 11.79 8.62
C HIS A 69 11.90 12.96 7.67
N GLU A 70 10.64 13.33 7.47
CA GLU A 70 10.21 14.35 6.52
C GLU A 70 9.20 15.29 7.16
N HIS A 71 9.30 16.59 6.89
CA HIS A 71 8.25 17.53 7.25
C HIS A 71 7.06 17.36 6.29
N VAL A 72 5.99 16.74 6.77
CA VAL A 72 4.76 16.46 6.02
C VAL A 72 3.69 17.49 6.37
N HIS A 73 2.91 17.90 5.38
CA HIS A 73 1.79 18.82 5.56
C HIS A 73 0.68 18.23 6.43
N ASN A 74 -0.06 19.09 7.13
CA ASN A 74 -1.26 18.65 7.82
C ASN A 74 -2.27 18.12 6.79
N ALA A 75 -2.86 16.97 7.10
CA ALA A 75 -3.75 16.26 6.20
C ALA A 75 -4.67 15.33 6.99
N ALA A 76 -5.85 15.07 6.43
CA ALA A 76 -6.72 14.00 6.88
C ALA A 76 -7.21 13.21 5.67
N TYR A 77 -7.27 11.89 5.81
CA TYR A 77 -7.63 11.01 4.72
C TYR A 77 -8.16 9.67 5.25
N PHE A 78 -8.81 8.93 4.36
CA PHE A 78 -9.07 7.50 4.52
C PHE A 78 -7.90 6.68 4.00
N PHE A 79 -7.55 5.64 4.73
CA PHE A 79 -6.65 4.61 4.23
C PHE A 79 -7.44 3.36 3.90
N SER A 80 -7.35 2.91 2.64
CA SER A 80 -7.83 1.61 2.21
C SER A 80 -6.63 0.71 1.90
N GLY A 81 -6.44 -0.28 2.77
CA GLY A 81 -5.44 -1.34 2.58
C GLY A 81 -5.94 -2.50 1.72
N ASN A 82 -7.12 -2.41 1.09
CA ASN A 82 -7.66 -3.53 0.32
C ASN A 82 -6.83 -3.79 -0.96
N SER A 83 -7.01 -4.98 -1.53
CA SER A 83 -6.33 -5.42 -2.76
C SER A 83 -7.11 -5.08 -4.02
N THR A 84 -8.07 -4.16 -3.99
CA THR A 84 -8.75 -3.70 -5.21
C THR A 84 -8.37 -2.27 -5.56
N GLY A 85 -7.94 -1.49 -4.57
CA GLY A 85 -7.73 -0.05 -4.73
C GLY A 85 -9.01 0.76 -4.66
N LEU A 86 -10.11 0.13 -4.23
CA LEU A 86 -11.36 0.84 -3.96
C LEU A 86 -11.25 1.53 -2.62
N CYS A 87 -11.78 2.74 -2.53
CA CYS A 87 -11.99 3.36 -1.22
C CYS A 87 -13.24 2.73 -0.63
N ASP A 88 -13.19 2.17 0.58
CA ASP A 88 -14.29 1.33 1.10
C ASP A 88 -15.65 2.08 1.21
N ARG A 89 -15.65 3.42 1.24
CA ARG A 89 -16.87 4.25 1.14
C ARG A 89 -17.39 4.49 -0.28
N ASP A 90 -16.64 4.15 -1.34
CA ASP A 90 -17.16 4.19 -2.71
C ASP A 90 -18.28 3.14 -2.92
N ARG A 91 -18.48 2.19 -1.98
CA ARG A 91 -19.60 1.24 -1.96
C ARG A 91 -20.92 1.88 -1.51
N ASP A 92 -20.86 3.00 -0.78
CA ASP A 92 -22.02 3.76 -0.35
C ASP A 92 -22.18 4.97 -1.28
N ARG A 93 -23.13 4.89 -2.21
CA ARG A 93 -23.32 5.93 -3.25
C ARG A 93 -23.70 7.29 -2.68
N ASP A 94 -24.24 7.31 -1.47
CA ASP A 94 -24.72 8.53 -0.81
C ASP A 94 -23.66 9.11 0.15
N ALA A 95 -22.56 8.38 0.41
CA ALA A 95 -21.49 8.87 1.26
C ALA A 95 -20.68 9.99 0.56
N PRO A 96 -20.36 11.09 1.27
CA PRO A 96 -19.51 12.14 0.72
C PRO A 96 -18.12 11.61 0.39
N VAL A 97 -17.62 11.97 -0.81
CA VAL A 97 -16.35 11.46 -1.35
C VAL A 97 -15.15 11.98 -0.54
N ALA A 98 -14.59 11.14 0.33
CA ALA A 98 -13.44 11.46 1.17
C ALA A 98 -12.08 11.36 0.44
N PRO A 99 -11.01 12.04 0.91
CA PRO A 99 -9.69 11.88 0.36
C PRO A 99 -9.21 10.49 0.76
N CYS A 100 -8.71 9.71 -0.18
CA CYS A 100 -8.44 8.31 0.11
C CYS A 100 -7.09 7.90 -0.46
N LEU A 101 -6.31 7.22 0.36
CA LEU A 101 -5.05 6.62 0.01
C LEU A 101 -5.26 5.12 -0.17
N VAL A 102 -4.71 4.58 -1.25
CA VAL A 102 -4.83 3.17 -1.64
C VAL A 102 -3.46 2.60 -1.94
N ILE A 103 -3.30 1.29 -1.81
CA ILE A 103 -1.98 0.64 -1.92
C ILE A 103 -1.70 0.05 -3.30
N ALA A 104 -2.76 -0.17 -4.09
CA ALA A 104 -2.72 -0.66 -5.46
C ALA A 104 -4.04 -0.32 -6.17
N LYS A 105 -4.12 -0.52 -7.48
CA LYS A 105 -5.33 -0.31 -8.28
C LYS A 105 -5.50 -1.43 -9.32
N VAL A 106 -6.69 -2.04 -9.36
CA VAL A 106 -6.96 -3.17 -10.27
C VAL A 106 -7.17 -2.76 -11.74
N ALA A 107 -7.67 -1.55 -11.97
CA ALA A 107 -8.01 -1.02 -13.29
C ALA A 107 -7.10 0.17 -13.68
N GLY A 108 -5.85 0.16 -13.23
CA GLY A 108 -4.85 1.15 -13.60
C GLY A 108 -4.97 2.50 -12.89
N HIS A 109 -4.12 3.45 -13.30
CA HIS A 109 -3.96 4.75 -12.62
C HIS A 109 -5.18 5.69 -12.71
N GLY A 110 -6.09 5.42 -13.63
CA GLY A 110 -7.33 6.17 -13.82
C GLY A 110 -8.41 5.90 -12.78
N MET A 111 -8.26 4.93 -11.86
CA MET A 111 -9.20 4.76 -10.75
C MET A 111 -9.07 5.89 -9.72
N ARG A 112 -10.11 6.14 -8.93
CA ARG A 112 -10.05 7.00 -7.74
C ARG A 112 -9.08 6.40 -6.68
N GLY A 113 -8.64 7.22 -5.74
CA GLY A 113 -7.69 6.84 -4.69
C GLY A 113 -6.28 7.26 -5.05
N VAL A 114 -5.54 7.87 -4.13
CA VAL A 114 -4.14 8.23 -4.33
C VAL A 114 -3.26 7.04 -3.94
N LEU A 115 -2.47 6.53 -4.89
CA LEU A 115 -1.54 5.43 -4.63
C LEU A 115 -0.41 5.88 -3.69
N VAL A 116 -0.19 5.11 -2.63
CA VAL A 116 0.88 5.32 -1.63
C VAL A 116 1.71 4.06 -1.42
N PRO A 117 2.90 4.16 -0.78
CA PRO A 117 3.68 2.99 -0.40
C PRO A 117 2.82 2.01 0.39
N ASN A 118 2.85 0.74 0.00
CA ASN A 118 2.03 -0.28 0.65
C ASN A 118 2.50 -0.54 2.10
N PRO A 119 1.63 -1.01 3.00
CA PRO A 119 1.96 -1.17 4.41
C PRO A 119 3.06 -2.21 4.69
N TYR A 120 3.49 -3.00 3.70
CA TYR A 120 4.51 -4.02 3.91
C TYR A 120 5.93 -3.46 3.93
N PHE A 121 6.12 -2.18 3.57
CA PHE A 121 7.33 -1.44 3.95
C PHE A 121 7.47 -1.30 5.48
N GLN A 122 6.36 -1.43 6.23
CA GLN A 122 6.23 -1.24 7.68
C GLN A 122 6.66 0.14 8.17
N ASP A 123 7.95 0.42 8.21
CA ASP A 123 8.51 1.69 8.65
C ASP A 123 9.84 1.94 7.91
N VAL A 124 10.28 3.20 7.87
CA VAL A 124 11.44 3.62 7.08
C VAL A 124 12.72 2.93 7.56
N GLY A 125 12.89 2.77 8.88
CA GLY A 125 14.07 2.13 9.46
C GLY A 125 14.11 0.61 9.25
N TYR A 126 12.97 -0.07 9.44
CA TYR A 126 12.83 -1.49 9.14
C TYR A 126 13.13 -1.80 7.68
N TRP A 127 12.59 -0.99 6.77
CA TRP A 127 12.83 -1.17 5.35
C TRP A 127 14.32 -1.04 5.00
N ASP A 128 15.00 -0.05 5.59
CA ASP A 128 16.45 0.11 5.41
C ASP A 128 17.25 -1.10 5.91
N ALA A 129 16.87 -1.64 7.07
CA ALA A 129 17.50 -2.82 7.65
C ALA A 129 17.31 -4.06 6.77
N VAL A 130 16.08 -4.29 6.28
CA VAL A 130 15.78 -5.41 5.36
C VAL A 130 16.57 -5.27 4.06
N ARG A 131 16.58 -4.07 3.44
CA ARG A 131 17.36 -3.79 2.23
C ARG A 131 18.84 -4.08 2.45
N SER A 132 19.41 -3.55 3.53
CA SER A 132 20.83 -3.72 3.86
C SER A 132 21.20 -5.19 4.07
N HIS A 133 20.38 -5.93 4.82
CA HIS A 133 20.59 -7.35 5.07
C HIS A 133 20.56 -8.17 3.78
N VAL A 134 19.52 -7.98 2.97
CA VAL A 134 19.34 -8.75 1.74
C VAL A 134 20.40 -8.40 0.69
N ARG A 135 20.79 -7.12 0.57
CA ARG A 135 21.89 -6.70 -0.31
C ARG A 135 23.22 -7.32 0.12
N ALA A 136 23.51 -7.37 1.42
CA ALA A 136 24.69 -8.05 1.94
C ALA A 136 24.67 -9.54 1.56
N ARG A 137 23.51 -10.21 1.67
CA ARG A 137 23.34 -11.61 1.26
C ARG A 137 23.52 -11.80 -0.25
N ALA A 138 22.95 -10.91 -1.06
CA ALA A 138 23.10 -10.91 -2.51
C ALA A 138 24.57 -10.74 -2.94
N ALA A 139 25.34 -9.92 -2.22
CA ALA A 139 26.77 -9.71 -2.49
C ALA A 139 27.61 -10.99 -2.30
N THR A 140 27.21 -11.88 -1.38
CA THR A 140 27.88 -13.18 -1.19
C THR A 140 27.51 -14.24 -2.24
N ARG A 141 26.60 -13.93 -3.17
CA ARG A 141 26.08 -14.85 -4.19
C ARG A 141 26.25 -14.23 -5.58
N PRO A 142 27.40 -14.41 -6.25
CA PRO A 142 27.65 -13.83 -7.57
C PRO A 142 26.62 -14.26 -8.60
N PHE A 143 26.13 -13.32 -9.42
CA PHE A 143 25.05 -13.56 -10.38
C PHE A 143 25.31 -14.76 -11.31
N ALA A 144 26.55 -14.92 -11.80
CA ALA A 144 26.92 -15.99 -12.73
C ALA A 144 26.63 -17.41 -12.19
N GLY A 145 26.84 -17.63 -10.89
CA GLY A 145 26.67 -18.93 -10.22
C GLY A 145 25.30 -19.18 -9.58
N ARG A 146 24.35 -18.25 -9.76
CA ARG A 146 22.98 -18.42 -9.28
C ARG A 146 22.18 -19.40 -10.15
N ASP A 147 21.13 -19.98 -9.59
CA ASP A 147 20.19 -20.86 -10.30
C ASP A 147 19.59 -20.12 -11.52
N PRO A 148 19.69 -20.69 -12.74
CA PRO A 148 19.25 -20.06 -13.98
C PRO A 148 17.74 -20.16 -14.24
N ARG A 149 16.96 -20.71 -13.31
CA ARG A 149 15.50 -20.79 -13.45
C ARG A 149 14.81 -19.53 -12.97
N LEU A 150 13.63 -19.27 -13.54
CA LEU A 150 12.72 -18.22 -13.07
C LEU A 150 12.03 -18.68 -11.79
N PHE A 151 12.28 -17.97 -10.70
CA PHE A 151 11.83 -18.39 -9.38
C PHE A 151 10.61 -17.62 -8.86
N TRP A 152 9.68 -18.35 -8.24
CA TRP A 152 8.67 -17.79 -7.34
C TRP A 152 8.21 -18.79 -6.27
N ARG A 153 7.91 -18.27 -5.09
CA ARG A 153 7.18 -18.97 -4.01
C ARG A 153 6.09 -18.08 -3.44
N GLY A 154 4.90 -18.64 -3.22
CA GLY A 154 3.77 -17.93 -2.65
C GLY A 154 2.59 -18.87 -2.37
N HIS A 155 1.36 -18.39 -2.43
CA HIS A 155 0.18 -19.20 -2.09
C HIS A 155 -0.90 -19.06 -3.14
N ILE A 156 -1.79 -20.04 -3.26
CA ILE A 156 -3.10 -19.88 -3.89
C ILE A 156 -4.14 -20.19 -2.82
N SER A 157 -5.14 -19.32 -2.71
CA SER A 157 -6.15 -19.43 -1.67
C SER A 157 -7.52 -19.11 -2.24
N SER A 158 -8.36 -20.14 -2.29
CA SER A 158 -9.78 -20.07 -2.65
C SER A 158 -10.70 -19.74 -1.48
N SER A 159 -10.15 -19.41 -0.29
CA SER A 159 -10.94 -19.17 0.93
C SER A 159 -11.87 -17.95 0.88
N TYR A 160 -11.93 -17.26 -0.26
CA TYR A 160 -12.85 -16.16 -0.55
C TYR A 160 -14.07 -16.60 -1.39
N HIS A 161 -14.22 -17.91 -1.67
CA HIS A 161 -15.26 -18.45 -2.56
C HIS A 161 -16.11 -19.55 -1.93
N ALA A 162 -16.17 -19.65 -0.60
CA ALA A 162 -17.07 -20.62 0.02
C ALA A 162 -18.50 -20.39 -0.50
N PRO A 163 -19.19 -21.41 -1.05
CA PRO A 163 -20.54 -21.25 -1.58
C PRO A 163 -21.45 -20.59 -0.54
N GLY A 164 -21.98 -19.42 -0.88
CA GLY A 164 -22.85 -18.64 0.01
C GLY A 164 -22.14 -17.67 0.96
N ASP A 165 -20.85 -17.34 0.78
CA ASP A 165 -20.22 -16.21 1.48
C ASP A 165 -20.90 -14.89 1.06
N PRO A 166 -21.70 -14.25 1.94
CA PRO A 166 -22.41 -13.02 1.60
C PRO A 166 -21.47 -11.84 1.35
N LEU A 167 -20.17 -11.95 1.69
CA LEU A 167 -19.17 -10.92 1.45
C LEU A 167 -18.55 -10.97 0.05
N HIS A 168 -18.66 -12.11 -0.65
CA HIS A 168 -18.05 -12.33 -1.97
C HIS A 168 -19.03 -13.06 -2.91
N PRO A 169 -20.14 -12.41 -3.30
CA PRO A 169 -21.20 -13.04 -4.08
C PRO A 169 -20.80 -13.42 -5.51
N GLU A 170 -19.68 -12.89 -6.02
CA GLU A 170 -19.18 -13.15 -7.37
C GLU A 170 -17.80 -13.81 -7.33
N PRO A 171 -17.72 -15.16 -7.36
CA PRO A 171 -16.44 -15.87 -7.21
C PRO A 171 -15.41 -15.53 -8.30
N CYS A 172 -15.85 -15.07 -9.48
CA CYS A 172 -14.93 -14.76 -10.57
C CYS A 172 -14.35 -13.34 -10.53
N ALA A 173 -15.00 -12.38 -9.89
CA ALA A 173 -14.55 -10.97 -9.86
C ALA A 173 -13.17 -10.82 -9.22
N ASP A 174 -12.85 -11.73 -8.30
CA ASP A 174 -11.60 -11.75 -7.54
C ASP A 174 -10.71 -12.95 -7.92
N GLU A 175 -10.81 -13.52 -9.12
CA GLU A 175 -10.08 -14.76 -9.45
C GLU A 175 -8.76 -14.54 -10.23
N PHE A 176 -8.56 -13.36 -10.83
CA PHE A 176 -7.39 -13.07 -11.69
C PHE A 176 -6.06 -13.47 -11.03
N GLY A 177 -5.88 -13.09 -9.77
CA GLY A 177 -4.62 -13.32 -9.05
C GLY A 177 -4.32 -14.80 -8.81
N ASN A 178 -5.35 -15.60 -8.49
CA ASN A 178 -5.23 -17.03 -8.32
C ASN A 178 -5.01 -17.73 -9.66
N HIS A 179 -5.74 -17.34 -10.70
CA HIS A 179 -5.59 -17.86 -12.06
C HIS A 179 -4.17 -17.67 -12.59
N ALA A 180 -3.64 -16.43 -12.54
CA ALA A 180 -2.28 -16.13 -12.98
C ALA A 180 -1.20 -16.93 -12.22
N ARG A 181 -1.39 -17.16 -10.91
CA ARG A 181 -0.48 -17.98 -10.09
C ARG A 181 -0.51 -19.44 -10.51
N LEU A 182 -1.70 -20.00 -10.74
CA LEU A 182 -1.87 -21.38 -11.20
C LEU A 182 -1.30 -21.55 -12.62
N GLU A 183 -1.53 -20.57 -13.49
CA GLU A 183 -1.01 -20.55 -14.87
C GLU A 183 0.53 -20.54 -14.88
N ALA A 184 1.15 -19.76 -14.01
CA ALA A 184 2.61 -19.73 -13.85
C ALA A 184 3.17 -21.04 -13.27
N MET A 185 2.47 -21.70 -12.35
CA MET A 185 2.85 -23.04 -11.86
C MET A 185 2.73 -24.09 -12.97
N ALA A 186 1.67 -24.02 -13.77
CA ALA A 186 1.50 -24.89 -14.94
C ALA A 186 2.64 -24.68 -15.95
N ALA A 187 3.14 -23.45 -16.12
CA ALA A 187 4.35 -23.20 -16.91
C ALA A 187 5.59 -23.89 -16.30
N GLY A 188 5.72 -23.92 -14.97
CA GLY A 188 6.75 -24.71 -14.28
C GLY A 188 6.65 -26.22 -14.53
N LEU A 189 5.44 -26.78 -14.61
CA LEU A 189 5.24 -28.18 -14.97
C LEU A 189 5.60 -28.47 -16.43
N ARG A 190 5.38 -27.52 -17.33
CA ARG A 190 5.71 -27.64 -18.76
C ARG A 190 7.21 -27.50 -19.04
N ALA A 191 7.92 -26.68 -18.25
CA ALA A 191 9.32 -26.37 -18.46
C ALA A 191 10.11 -26.32 -17.12
N PRO A 192 10.26 -27.45 -16.41
CA PRO A 192 10.83 -27.48 -15.05
C PRO A 192 12.32 -27.08 -14.98
N GLU A 193 13.03 -27.19 -16.10
CA GLU A 193 14.44 -26.78 -16.25
C GLU A 193 14.62 -25.26 -16.40
N THR A 194 13.54 -24.52 -16.69
CA THR A 194 13.59 -23.06 -16.90
C THR A 194 12.71 -22.28 -15.92
N VAL A 195 11.63 -22.87 -15.40
CA VAL A 195 10.66 -22.21 -14.52
C VAL A 195 10.48 -22.99 -13.22
N ASP A 196 10.77 -22.35 -12.09
CA ASP A 196 10.60 -22.86 -10.73
C ASP A 196 9.59 -22.00 -9.95
N VAL A 197 8.30 -22.20 -10.27
CA VAL A 197 7.17 -21.48 -9.66
C VAL A 197 6.32 -22.47 -8.87
N LYS A 198 6.23 -22.29 -7.55
CA LYS A 198 5.51 -23.23 -6.66
C LYS A 198 4.79 -22.52 -5.53
N CYS A 199 3.75 -23.15 -5.00
CA CYS A 199 3.14 -22.78 -3.74
C CYS A 199 4.02 -23.20 -2.55
N TRP A 200 4.00 -22.38 -1.50
CA TRP A 200 4.50 -22.70 -0.18
C TRP A 200 3.31 -23.13 0.69
N ILE A 201 3.18 -24.42 1.00
CA ILE A 201 2.14 -25.05 1.84
C ILE A 201 0.68 -24.88 1.35
N LEU A 202 0.17 -23.67 1.19
CA LEU A 202 -1.21 -23.38 0.77
C LEU A 202 -1.31 -23.27 -0.75
N CYS A 203 -1.80 -24.34 -1.38
CA CYS A 203 -2.08 -24.41 -2.81
C CYS A 203 -3.54 -24.87 -3.03
N HIS A 204 -4.47 -23.94 -2.86
CA HIS A 204 -5.90 -24.20 -3.03
C HIS A 204 -6.47 -23.32 -4.16
N PRO A 205 -6.22 -23.67 -5.43
CA PRO A 205 -6.92 -23.05 -6.56
C PRO A 205 -8.42 -23.35 -6.52
N ARG A 206 -9.22 -22.50 -7.18
CA ARG A 206 -10.65 -22.74 -7.42
C ARG A 206 -10.85 -24.07 -8.14
N ASP A 207 -11.93 -24.79 -7.83
CA ASP A 207 -12.37 -25.92 -8.65
C ASP A 207 -13.19 -25.40 -9.82
N ASP A 208 -12.61 -25.43 -11.03
CA ASP A 208 -13.26 -24.90 -12.22
C ASP A 208 -14.43 -25.74 -12.74
N ARG A 209 -14.65 -26.93 -12.18
CA ARG A 209 -15.82 -27.78 -12.44
C ARG A 209 -17.06 -27.31 -11.70
N ASP A 210 -16.87 -26.88 -10.45
CA ASP A 210 -17.96 -26.50 -9.54
C ASP A 210 -18.24 -24.98 -9.59
N GLU A 211 -17.20 -24.18 -9.85
CA GLU A 211 -17.26 -22.72 -9.78
C GLU A 211 -16.81 -22.07 -11.09
N ALA A 212 -17.34 -22.50 -12.25
CA ALA A 212 -16.87 -22.07 -13.56
C ALA A 212 -16.75 -20.52 -13.74
N CYS A 213 -15.56 -20.06 -14.14
CA CYS A 213 -15.27 -18.66 -14.49
C CYS A 213 -14.84 -18.58 -15.96
N ALA A 214 -15.74 -18.10 -16.83
CA ALA A 214 -15.50 -18.03 -18.27
C ALA A 214 -14.28 -17.17 -18.66
N GLU A 215 -14.00 -16.12 -17.86
CA GLU A 215 -12.86 -15.22 -18.05
C GLU A 215 -11.51 -15.85 -17.65
N TYR A 216 -11.55 -16.88 -16.80
CA TYR A 216 -10.37 -17.51 -16.19
C TYR A 216 -10.39 -19.04 -16.40
N PRO A 217 -10.38 -19.53 -17.65
CA PRO A 217 -10.43 -20.95 -17.94
C PRO A 217 -9.13 -21.64 -17.53
N TYR A 218 -9.22 -22.91 -17.12
CA TYR A 218 -8.06 -23.75 -16.86
C TYR A 218 -7.69 -24.55 -18.11
N ASP A 219 -6.39 -24.58 -18.43
CA ASP A 219 -5.87 -25.55 -19.39
C ASP A 219 -5.66 -26.93 -18.72
N ALA A 220 -5.33 -27.94 -19.53
CA ALA A 220 -5.12 -29.31 -19.02
C ALA A 220 -3.98 -29.41 -17.97
N THR A 221 -2.96 -28.55 -18.05
CA THR A 221 -1.86 -28.54 -17.08
C THR A 221 -2.26 -27.83 -15.78
N MET A 222 -3.05 -26.77 -15.87
CA MET A 222 -3.65 -26.09 -14.71
C MET A 222 -4.62 -27.03 -13.98
N ALA A 223 -5.47 -27.75 -14.71
CA ALA A 223 -6.35 -28.77 -14.15
C ALA A 223 -5.53 -29.87 -13.44
N LYS A 224 -4.44 -30.34 -14.06
CA LYS A 224 -3.51 -31.29 -13.42
C LYS A 224 -2.89 -30.73 -12.14
N ALA A 225 -2.45 -29.47 -12.13
CA ALA A 225 -1.90 -28.81 -10.94
C ALA A 225 -2.93 -28.62 -9.82
N ARG A 226 -4.21 -28.39 -10.16
CA ARG A 226 -5.33 -28.39 -9.21
C ARG A 226 -5.56 -29.79 -8.62
N ASP A 227 -5.65 -30.80 -9.48
CA ASP A 227 -6.01 -32.17 -9.08
C ASP A 227 -4.90 -32.87 -8.30
N ASP A 228 -3.63 -32.51 -8.54
CA ASP A 228 -2.47 -33.00 -7.79
C ASP A 228 -1.59 -31.83 -7.30
N PRO A 229 -1.97 -31.16 -6.20
CA PRO A 229 -1.24 -30.02 -5.65
C PRO A 229 0.20 -30.34 -5.24
N ALA A 230 0.55 -31.61 -5.03
CA ALA A 230 1.91 -32.01 -4.68
C ALA A 230 2.92 -31.73 -5.81
N LEU A 231 2.46 -31.67 -7.06
CA LEU A 231 3.30 -31.33 -8.22
C LEU A 231 3.78 -29.87 -8.19
N VAL A 232 3.01 -28.99 -7.56
CA VAL A 232 3.22 -27.53 -7.58
C VAL A 232 3.43 -26.94 -6.18
N THR A 233 3.59 -27.79 -5.17
CA THR A 233 3.83 -27.38 -3.79
C THR A 233 5.25 -27.72 -3.37
N ASP A 234 5.91 -26.74 -2.73
CA ASP A 234 7.18 -26.90 -2.05
C ASP A 234 6.92 -26.75 -0.54
N PRO A 235 7.12 -27.81 0.28
CA PRO A 235 6.86 -27.73 1.71
C PRO A 235 7.87 -26.84 2.44
N GLY A 236 9.03 -26.56 1.84
CA GLY A 236 10.04 -25.68 2.42
C GLY A 236 9.63 -24.21 2.34
N HIS A 237 9.59 -23.52 3.48
CA HIS A 237 9.57 -22.05 3.46
C HIS A 237 10.90 -21.55 2.90
N VAL A 238 10.84 -20.75 1.83
CA VAL A 238 12.02 -20.06 1.30
C VAL A 238 12.00 -18.64 1.84
N ALA A 239 12.85 -18.37 2.84
CA ALA A 239 13.04 -17.02 3.36
C ALA A 239 13.49 -16.06 2.25
N LYS A 240 13.08 -14.79 2.33
CA LYS A 240 13.24 -13.82 1.22
C LYS A 240 14.69 -13.60 0.82
N GLU A 241 15.61 -13.59 1.78
CA GLU A 241 17.04 -13.46 1.52
C GLU A 241 17.59 -14.64 0.70
N ASN A 242 16.91 -15.79 0.68
CA ASN A 242 17.26 -16.93 -0.16
C ASN A 242 16.80 -16.80 -1.61
N PHE A 243 15.96 -15.83 -1.95
CA PHE A 243 15.62 -15.55 -3.34
C PHE A 243 16.85 -15.05 -4.13
N THR A 244 17.86 -14.51 -3.42
CA THR A 244 19.16 -14.12 -4.00
C THR A 244 19.98 -15.30 -4.54
N GLN A 245 19.52 -16.54 -4.38
CA GLN A 245 20.13 -17.73 -5.02
C GLN A 245 19.75 -17.87 -6.50
N TYR A 246 18.72 -17.15 -6.97
CA TYR A 246 18.19 -17.28 -8.33
C TYR A 246 18.59 -16.07 -9.19
N LYS A 247 18.89 -16.31 -10.47
CA LYS A 247 19.19 -15.25 -11.43
C LYS A 247 17.96 -14.40 -11.73
N TYR A 248 16.79 -15.04 -11.83
CA TYR A 248 15.55 -14.41 -12.28
C TYR A 248 14.45 -14.64 -11.25
N VAL A 249 13.75 -13.58 -10.90
CA VAL A 249 12.69 -13.60 -9.88
C VAL A 249 11.40 -13.08 -10.47
N LEU A 250 10.34 -13.88 -10.37
CA LEU A 250 9.04 -13.55 -10.89
C LEU A 250 8.23 -12.79 -9.84
N ASN A 251 7.56 -11.72 -10.27
CA ASN A 251 6.46 -11.12 -9.56
C ASN A 251 5.14 -11.61 -10.16
N LEU A 252 4.35 -12.31 -9.36
CA LEU A 252 2.97 -12.64 -9.67
C LEU A 252 2.03 -11.67 -8.95
N PRO A 253 0.83 -11.40 -9.50
CA PRO A 253 -0.20 -10.63 -8.82
C PRO A 253 -0.53 -11.20 -7.42
N GLY A 254 -1.18 -10.38 -6.59
CA GLY A 254 -1.74 -10.80 -5.30
C GLY A 254 -2.65 -12.04 -5.40
N SER A 255 -2.96 -12.68 -4.28
CA SER A 255 -4.09 -13.63 -4.29
C SER A 255 -5.39 -12.84 -4.48
N THR A 256 -6.48 -13.53 -4.81
CA THR A 256 -7.79 -12.93 -5.08
C THR A 256 -7.75 -11.93 -6.26
N ALA A 257 -8.27 -10.71 -6.09
CA ALA A 257 -8.34 -9.65 -7.11
C ALA A 257 -6.99 -9.27 -7.74
N GLY A 258 -5.87 -9.75 -7.19
CA GLY A 258 -4.58 -9.72 -7.85
C GLY A 258 -3.76 -8.44 -7.73
N SER A 259 -4.29 -7.34 -7.16
CA SER A 259 -3.67 -6.02 -7.38
C SER A 259 -2.25 -5.80 -6.86
N TYR A 260 -1.82 -6.44 -5.76
CA TYR A 260 -0.50 -6.21 -5.20
C TYR A 260 0.14 -7.49 -4.65
N SER A 261 1.46 -7.56 -4.78
CA SER A 261 2.28 -8.65 -4.27
C SER A 261 3.09 -8.15 -3.07
N ARG A 262 3.01 -8.87 -1.94
CA ARG A 262 3.86 -8.58 -0.77
C ARG A 262 5.36 -8.73 -1.09
N ASN A 263 5.70 -9.46 -2.16
CA ASN A 263 7.08 -9.76 -2.51
C ASN A 263 7.70 -8.74 -3.45
N LEU A 264 6.91 -8.07 -4.29
CA LEU A 264 7.42 -7.23 -5.38
C LEU A 264 8.50 -6.25 -4.92
N ASN A 265 8.22 -5.48 -3.87
CA ASN A 265 9.15 -4.45 -3.39
C ASN A 265 10.51 -5.01 -2.96
N HIS A 266 10.56 -6.27 -2.55
CA HIS A 266 11.80 -6.92 -2.12
C HIS A 266 12.65 -7.37 -3.30
N LEU A 267 12.04 -7.59 -4.48
CA LEU A 267 12.72 -8.17 -5.63
C LEU A 267 13.80 -7.24 -6.19
N TRP A 268 13.58 -5.93 -6.10
CA TRP A 268 14.44 -4.91 -6.69
C TRP A 268 15.87 -4.87 -6.11
N PHE A 269 16.07 -5.31 -4.87
CA PHE A 269 17.40 -5.35 -4.24
C PHE A 269 17.97 -6.76 -4.04
N LEU A 270 17.42 -7.77 -4.74
CA LEU A 270 17.98 -9.12 -4.75
C LEU A 270 19.23 -9.25 -5.63
N ARG A 271 19.51 -8.24 -6.47
CA ARG A 271 20.47 -8.30 -7.58
C ARG A 271 20.16 -9.47 -8.53
N SER A 272 18.87 -9.65 -8.81
CA SER A 272 18.32 -10.62 -9.76
C SER A 272 17.53 -9.86 -10.82
N VAL A 273 17.35 -10.44 -12.01
CA VAL A 273 16.46 -9.85 -13.03
C VAL A 273 15.03 -10.00 -12.54
N VAL A 274 14.32 -8.88 -12.44
CA VAL A 274 12.91 -8.84 -12.08
C VAL A 274 12.06 -9.12 -13.31
N VAL A 275 11.15 -10.07 -13.20
CA VAL A 275 10.22 -10.45 -14.26
C VAL A 275 8.81 -10.30 -13.72
N PHE A 276 7.92 -9.65 -14.46
CA PHE A 276 6.52 -9.48 -14.09
C PHE A 276 5.66 -10.46 -14.88
N TRP A 277 4.75 -11.16 -14.20
CA TRP A 277 3.62 -11.76 -14.89
C TRP A 277 2.70 -10.64 -15.39
N LYS A 278 2.28 -10.72 -16.63
CA LYS A 278 1.41 -9.73 -17.27
C LYS A 278 0.13 -9.56 -16.47
N ALA A 279 -0.12 -8.34 -16.00
CA ALA A 279 -1.28 -7.98 -15.21
C ALA A 279 -1.65 -6.50 -15.41
N PRO A 280 -2.93 -6.12 -15.24
CA PRO A 280 -3.38 -4.74 -15.41
C PRO A 280 -3.14 -3.85 -14.18
N PHE A 281 -2.54 -4.40 -13.13
CA PHE A 281 -2.45 -3.79 -11.82
C PHE A 281 -1.30 -2.81 -11.71
N VAL A 282 -1.49 -1.79 -10.88
CA VAL A 282 -0.49 -0.74 -10.72
C VAL A 282 -0.23 -0.36 -9.25
N GLU A 283 1.04 -0.11 -8.94
CA GLU A 283 1.49 0.56 -7.71
C GLU A 283 2.01 1.98 -8.01
N TRP A 284 2.23 2.78 -6.97
CA TRP A 284 2.56 4.20 -7.06
C TRP A 284 3.83 4.51 -7.88
N TYR A 285 4.82 3.60 -7.90
CA TYR A 285 6.10 3.79 -8.59
C TYR A 285 6.13 3.19 -10.00
N PHE A 286 5.10 2.45 -10.42
CA PHE A 286 5.03 1.82 -11.74
C PHE A 286 5.16 2.81 -12.92
N PRO A 287 4.67 4.06 -12.84
CA PRO A 287 4.90 5.05 -13.89
C PRO A 287 6.37 5.41 -14.15
N ALA A 288 7.30 4.99 -13.28
CA ALA A 288 8.74 5.15 -13.48
C ALA A 288 9.41 3.87 -14.01
N LEU A 289 8.65 2.80 -14.18
CA LEU A 289 9.12 1.53 -14.74
C LEU A 289 8.87 1.48 -16.24
N SER A 290 9.75 0.75 -16.93
CA SER A 290 9.69 0.54 -18.37
C SER A 290 9.97 -0.94 -18.68
N ALA A 291 9.05 -1.61 -19.38
CA ALA A 291 9.18 -3.02 -19.74
C ALA A 291 10.28 -3.20 -20.79
N GLY A 292 11.13 -4.22 -20.61
CA GLY A 292 12.34 -4.42 -21.42
C GLY A 292 13.55 -3.65 -20.92
N GLU A 293 13.37 -2.63 -20.08
CA GLU A 293 14.46 -1.82 -19.52
C GLU A 293 14.68 -2.09 -18.04
N THR A 294 13.63 -1.97 -17.22
CA THR A 294 13.68 -2.15 -15.75
C THR A 294 13.36 -3.58 -15.32
N HIS A 295 12.45 -4.23 -16.06
CA HIS A 295 11.97 -5.58 -15.82
C HIS A 295 11.53 -6.19 -17.15
N LEU A 296 11.37 -7.50 -17.19
CA LEU A 296 10.71 -8.18 -18.30
C LEU A 296 9.25 -8.44 -17.96
N VAL A 297 8.39 -8.53 -18.97
CA VAL A 297 6.98 -8.90 -18.80
C VAL A 297 6.73 -10.21 -19.55
N VAL A 298 6.17 -11.19 -18.85
CA VAL A 298 5.91 -12.53 -19.38
C VAL A 298 4.48 -12.98 -19.10
N ASP A 299 4.03 -13.97 -19.85
CA ASP A 299 2.80 -14.73 -19.62
C ASP A 299 3.04 -16.21 -19.96
N ALA A 300 1.99 -17.03 -19.94
CA ALA A 300 2.10 -18.45 -20.23
C ALA A 300 2.70 -18.77 -21.61
N ALA A 301 2.53 -17.88 -22.59
CA ALA A 301 2.95 -18.13 -23.96
C ALA A 301 4.45 -17.89 -24.17
N ASN A 302 5.08 -17.01 -23.38
CA ASN A 302 6.46 -16.58 -23.62
C ASN A 302 7.42 -16.76 -22.44
N VAL A 303 6.96 -17.20 -21.27
CA VAL A 303 7.81 -17.28 -20.06
C VAL A 303 9.05 -18.14 -20.28
N SER A 304 8.91 -19.34 -20.85
CA SER A 304 10.04 -20.25 -21.05
C SER A 304 11.05 -19.69 -22.07
N SER A 305 10.57 -19.21 -23.22
CA SER A 305 11.44 -18.65 -24.27
C SER A 305 12.16 -17.38 -23.83
N THR A 306 11.56 -16.59 -22.94
CA THR A 306 12.18 -15.41 -22.33
C THR A 306 13.32 -15.78 -21.39
N VAL A 307 13.12 -16.79 -20.53
CA VAL A 307 14.17 -17.28 -19.61
C VAL A 307 15.32 -17.90 -20.40
N ASP A 308 15.01 -18.66 -21.44
CA ASP A 308 15.98 -19.21 -22.37
C ASP A 308 16.81 -18.13 -23.07
N ALA A 309 16.18 -17.04 -23.50
CA ALA A 309 16.87 -15.90 -24.11
C ALA A 309 17.82 -15.20 -23.11
N LEU A 310 17.42 -15.06 -21.84
CA LEU A 310 18.30 -14.57 -20.77
C LEU A 310 19.50 -15.51 -20.57
N ASN A 311 19.26 -16.82 -20.48
CA ASN A 311 20.31 -17.82 -20.26
C ASN A 311 21.33 -17.88 -21.41
N ARG A 312 20.89 -17.65 -22.66
CA ARG A 312 21.77 -17.55 -23.83
C ARG A 312 22.44 -16.18 -23.99
N GLY A 313 22.12 -15.20 -23.16
CA GLY A 313 22.64 -13.83 -23.27
C GLY A 313 22.06 -13.03 -24.44
N ALA A 314 20.93 -13.47 -25.01
CA ALA A 314 20.21 -12.70 -26.04
C ALA A 314 19.48 -11.47 -25.45
N ILE A 315 19.24 -11.48 -24.15
CA ILE A 315 18.75 -10.34 -23.37
C ILE A 315 19.85 -9.92 -22.39
N ASP A 316 20.19 -8.63 -22.36
CA ASP A 316 21.23 -8.10 -21.45
C ASP A 316 20.75 -8.07 -20.00
N ALA A 317 20.99 -9.18 -19.29
CA ALA A 317 20.72 -9.31 -17.87
C ALA A 317 21.47 -8.26 -17.04
N GLN A 318 22.68 -7.83 -17.43
CA GLN A 318 23.45 -6.85 -16.66
C GLN A 318 22.82 -5.46 -16.72
N SER A 319 22.24 -5.08 -17.86
CA SER A 319 21.44 -3.86 -17.95
C SER A 319 20.22 -3.91 -17.02
N LEU A 320 19.45 -5.00 -17.07
CA LEU A 320 18.27 -5.18 -16.19
C LEU A 320 18.65 -5.14 -14.70
N LEU A 321 19.77 -5.74 -14.31
CA LEU A 321 20.27 -5.69 -12.93
C LEU A 321 20.60 -4.26 -12.48
N ARG A 322 21.27 -3.46 -13.32
CA ARG A 322 21.57 -2.06 -13.01
C ARG A 322 20.29 -1.24 -12.88
N GLN A 323 19.28 -1.48 -13.72
CA GLN A 323 18.02 -0.78 -13.61
C GLN A 323 17.23 -1.21 -12.36
N ALA A 324 17.29 -2.49 -11.96
CA ALA A 324 16.70 -2.94 -10.71
C ALA A 324 17.35 -2.26 -9.49
N ASP A 325 18.68 -2.15 -9.46
CA ASP A 325 19.42 -1.40 -8.43
C ASP A 325 18.97 0.08 -8.40
N ARG A 326 18.77 0.72 -9.58
CA ARG A 326 18.25 2.09 -9.66
C ARG A 326 16.82 2.23 -9.16
N VAL A 327 15.93 1.29 -9.46
CA VAL A 327 14.56 1.28 -8.91
C VAL A 327 14.61 1.21 -7.38
N ASP A 328 15.45 0.35 -6.82
CA ASP A 328 15.65 0.26 -5.38
C ASP A 328 16.21 1.57 -4.79
N ASP A 329 17.28 2.12 -5.36
CA ASP A 329 18.00 3.27 -4.81
C ASP A 329 17.30 4.62 -5.05
N GLU A 330 16.58 4.80 -6.15
CA GLU A 330 15.95 6.07 -6.52
C GLU A 330 14.46 6.13 -6.16
N LEU A 331 13.76 4.99 -6.12
CA LEU A 331 12.31 4.94 -5.88
C LEU A 331 12.01 4.31 -4.52
N LEU A 332 12.59 3.16 -4.21
CA LEU A 332 12.22 2.39 -3.02
C LEU A 332 13.14 2.64 -1.82
N CYS A 333 14.08 3.57 -1.90
CA CYS A 333 14.93 3.89 -0.77
C CYS A 333 14.11 4.43 0.41
N PRO A 334 14.53 4.23 1.67
CA PRO A 334 13.76 4.65 2.85
C PRO A 334 13.31 6.12 2.80
N ARG A 335 14.22 7.04 2.43
CA ARG A 335 13.91 8.47 2.28
C ARG A 335 13.03 8.75 1.05
N CYS A 336 13.17 7.97 0.00
CA CYS A 336 12.38 8.07 -1.23
C CYS A 336 10.90 7.76 -0.93
N LEU A 337 10.62 6.72 -0.13
CA LEU A 337 9.28 6.37 0.33
C LEU A 337 8.65 7.52 1.13
N ALA A 338 9.36 8.06 2.12
CA ALA A 338 8.88 9.17 2.94
C ALA A 338 8.62 10.44 2.11
N ARG A 339 9.53 10.77 1.17
CA ARG A 339 9.39 11.92 0.27
C ARG A 339 8.21 11.78 -0.69
N TYR A 340 8.00 10.60 -1.26
CA TYR A 340 6.84 10.35 -2.11
C TYR A 340 5.54 10.46 -1.29
N PHE A 341 5.51 9.88 -0.08
CA PHE A 341 4.36 10.00 0.80
C PHE A 341 4.03 11.45 1.15
N LYS A 342 5.04 12.27 1.50
CA LYS A 342 4.90 13.72 1.65
C LYS A 342 4.29 14.39 0.42
N THR A 343 4.77 14.02 -0.77
CA THR A 343 4.28 14.58 -2.05
C THR A 343 2.82 14.22 -2.29
N ALA A 344 2.44 12.96 -2.03
CA ALA A 344 1.07 12.49 -2.14
C ALA A 344 0.12 13.26 -1.19
N LEU A 345 0.52 13.43 0.07
CA LEU A 345 -0.27 14.19 1.05
C LEU A 345 -0.37 15.68 0.71
N ALA A 346 0.69 16.30 0.22
CA ALA A 346 0.64 17.69 -0.24
C ALA A 346 -0.34 17.87 -1.40
N ALA A 347 -0.35 16.94 -2.37
CA ALA A 347 -1.25 16.99 -3.50
C ALA A 347 -2.71 16.76 -3.08
N LEU A 348 -2.94 15.83 -2.16
CA LEU A 348 -4.25 15.55 -1.58
C LEU A 348 -4.75 16.76 -0.76
N SER A 349 -3.95 17.31 0.15
CA SER A 349 -4.27 18.51 0.93
C SER A 349 -4.66 19.68 0.02
N ARG A 350 -3.90 19.91 -1.06
CA ARG A 350 -4.24 20.93 -2.08
C ARG A 350 -5.55 20.63 -2.80
N ARG A 351 -5.81 19.37 -3.19
CA ARG A 351 -7.03 18.98 -3.92
C ARG A 351 -8.31 19.21 -3.12
N PHE A 352 -8.24 18.98 -1.80
CA PHE A 352 -9.36 19.11 -0.86
C PHE A 352 -9.32 20.41 -0.04
N SER A 353 -8.37 21.31 -0.34
CA SER A 353 -8.17 22.58 0.38
C SER A 353 -8.02 22.41 1.90
N LEU A 354 -7.46 21.29 2.38
CA LEU A 354 -7.39 20.95 3.81
C LEU A 354 -6.59 21.98 4.61
N ALA A 355 -5.56 22.57 3.99
CA ALA A 355 -4.75 23.65 4.54
C ALA A 355 -5.59 24.85 5.04
N LYS A 356 -6.77 25.11 4.46
CA LYS A 356 -7.65 26.20 4.92
C LYS A 356 -8.16 26.03 6.34
N VAL A 357 -8.20 24.79 6.83
CA VAL A 357 -8.63 24.45 8.19
C VAL A 357 -7.45 24.01 9.02
N LEU A 358 -6.60 23.13 8.50
CA LEU A 358 -5.55 22.48 9.27
C LEU A 358 -4.24 23.29 9.37
N ASP A 359 -3.95 24.22 8.44
CA ASP A 359 -2.70 24.98 8.47
C ASP A 359 -2.87 26.36 9.13
N ASP A 360 -4.10 26.85 9.27
CA ASP A 360 -4.42 28.03 10.08
C ASP A 360 -4.71 27.58 11.52
N PRO A 361 -3.85 27.91 12.50
CA PRO A 361 -3.99 27.40 13.85
C PRO A 361 -5.25 27.89 14.58
N CYS A 362 -5.76 29.08 14.24
CA CYS A 362 -6.98 29.61 14.85
C CYS A 362 -8.24 28.97 14.26
N VAL A 363 -8.24 28.69 12.95
CA VAL A 363 -9.31 27.93 12.32
C VAL A 363 -9.29 26.47 12.79
N ALA A 364 -8.10 25.85 12.91
CA ALA A 364 -7.94 24.51 13.44
C ALA A 364 -8.44 24.40 14.88
N GLU A 365 -8.12 25.38 15.74
CA GLU A 365 -8.60 25.45 17.13
C GLU A 365 -10.13 25.44 17.16
N LEU A 366 -10.77 26.33 16.39
CA LEU A 366 -12.24 26.39 16.29
C LEU A 366 -12.83 25.10 15.72
N PHE A 367 -12.18 24.49 14.73
CA PHE A 367 -12.64 23.22 14.16
C PHE A 367 -12.62 22.10 15.21
N PHE A 368 -11.51 21.91 15.92
CA PHE A 368 -11.39 20.85 16.93
C PHE A 368 -12.24 21.11 18.17
N GLU A 369 -12.45 22.38 18.55
CA GLU A 369 -13.34 22.78 19.65
C GLU A 369 -14.79 22.35 19.39
N HIS A 370 -15.24 22.39 18.13
CA HIS A 370 -16.62 22.08 17.72
C HIS A 370 -16.77 20.69 17.10
N LEU A 371 -15.71 19.91 17.03
CA LEU A 371 -15.79 18.52 16.60
C LEU A 371 -16.45 17.70 17.72
N ASP A 372 -17.59 17.08 17.45
CA ASP A 372 -18.21 16.16 18.41
C ASP A 372 -17.37 14.90 18.55
N CYS A 373 -16.70 14.75 19.69
CA CYS A 373 -15.79 13.64 19.90
C CYS A 373 -16.34 12.55 20.82
N ALA A 374 -17.64 12.61 21.17
CA ALA A 374 -18.29 11.58 21.98
C ALA A 374 -18.20 10.18 21.33
N GLY A 375 -18.04 10.11 20.00
CA GLY A 375 -17.88 8.88 19.24
C GLY A 375 -16.47 8.56 18.76
N LEU A 376 -15.44 9.32 19.14
CA LEU A 376 -14.06 9.17 18.65
C LEU A 376 -13.09 8.78 19.79
N ASP A 377 -12.30 7.74 19.59
CA ASP A 377 -11.21 7.34 20.49
C ASP A 377 -9.87 7.60 19.79
N LEU A 378 -9.56 8.89 19.59
CA LEU A 378 -8.34 9.31 18.93
C LEU A 378 -7.12 9.03 19.82
N VAL A 379 -6.16 8.30 19.27
CA VAL A 379 -4.87 7.97 19.88
C VAL A 379 -3.74 8.51 19.02
N GLU A 380 -2.66 8.97 19.66
CA GLU A 380 -1.44 9.30 18.96
C GLU A 380 -0.63 8.02 18.70
N VAL A 381 -0.17 7.86 17.47
CA VAL A 381 0.77 6.80 17.10
C VAL A 381 2.16 7.40 16.99
N LYS A 382 3.04 6.99 17.89
CA LYS A 382 4.43 7.44 17.92
C LYS A 382 5.34 6.48 17.16
N HIS A 383 6.33 7.05 16.46
CA HIS A 383 7.41 6.26 15.89
C HIS A 383 8.27 5.69 17.01
N THR A 384 8.28 4.35 17.14
CA THR A 384 9.18 3.65 18.05
C THR A 384 10.42 3.21 17.27
N VAL A 385 11.58 3.74 17.64
CA VAL A 385 12.84 3.30 17.05
C VAL A 385 13.06 1.84 17.46
N ARG A 386 13.12 0.96 16.47
CA ARG A 386 13.44 -0.46 16.70
C ARG A 386 14.92 -0.58 17.08
N ALA A 387 15.23 -1.55 17.94
CA ALA A 387 16.62 -1.88 18.24
C ALA A 387 17.31 -2.35 16.94
N ALA A 388 18.55 -1.91 16.72
CA ALA A 388 19.34 -2.35 15.58
C ALA A 388 19.44 -3.89 15.58
N GLY A 389 19.12 -4.52 14.45
CA GLY A 389 19.12 -5.98 14.31
C GLY A 389 17.79 -6.69 14.61
N SER A 390 16.75 -5.99 15.08
CA SER A 390 15.40 -6.59 15.24
C SER A 390 14.60 -6.52 13.93
N TYR A 391 15.08 -7.18 12.88
CA TYR A 391 14.26 -7.42 11.68
C TYR A 391 13.95 -8.90 11.61
N ASP A 392 12.71 -9.24 11.93
CA ASP A 392 12.21 -10.57 11.65
C ASP A 392 11.64 -10.54 10.21
N ILE A 393 12.30 -11.27 9.32
CA ILE A 393 11.89 -11.40 7.91
C ILE A 393 10.62 -12.25 7.81
N ASP A 394 10.35 -13.08 8.83
CA ASP A 394 9.32 -14.12 8.85
C ASP A 394 8.25 -13.96 9.96
N ALA A 395 8.43 -13.08 10.97
CA ALA A 395 7.44 -12.98 12.06
C ALA A 395 6.12 -12.38 11.61
N ARG A 396 5.15 -13.29 11.47
CA ARG A 396 3.73 -13.02 11.64
C ARG A 396 3.34 -12.64 13.09
N ARG A 397 4.27 -12.62 14.07
CA ARG A 397 3.89 -12.57 15.50
C ARG A 397 4.51 -11.51 16.43
N ALA A 398 5.58 -10.79 16.06
CA ALA A 398 6.29 -9.93 17.03
C ALA A 398 6.40 -8.42 16.67
N LEU A 399 5.96 -7.99 15.48
CA LEU A 399 6.30 -6.67 14.94
C LEU A 399 5.32 -5.53 15.27
N LEU A 400 4.44 -5.72 16.27
CA LEU A 400 3.44 -4.73 16.67
C LEU A 400 3.91 -3.93 17.90
N THR A 401 5.05 -3.25 17.81
CA THR A 401 5.50 -2.29 18.84
C THR A 401 5.14 -0.85 18.49
N SER A 402 4.01 -0.65 17.80
CA SER A 402 3.37 0.67 17.85
C SER A 402 2.74 0.79 19.23
N THR A 403 3.44 1.42 20.17
CA THR A 403 2.77 1.90 21.37
C THR A 403 1.85 3.03 20.90
N ALA A 404 0.60 2.69 20.57
CA ALA A 404 -0.45 3.69 20.72
C ALA A 404 -0.29 4.21 22.15
N SER A 405 -0.13 5.52 22.31
CA SER A 405 -0.09 6.07 23.64
C SER A 405 -1.38 5.71 24.38
N GLU A 406 -1.37 5.78 25.71
CA GLU A 406 -2.61 5.83 26.46
C GLU A 406 -3.55 6.89 25.86
N PRO A 407 -4.89 6.72 26.01
CA PRO A 407 -5.84 7.73 25.58
C PRO A 407 -5.39 9.11 26.04
N LEU A 408 -5.45 10.09 25.14
CA LEU A 408 -4.95 11.43 25.41
C LEU A 408 -5.69 12.04 26.62
N PRO A 409 -4.99 12.69 27.56
CA PRO A 409 -5.62 13.27 28.75
C PRO A 409 -6.72 14.26 28.35
N GLY A 410 -7.97 14.00 28.75
CA GLY A 410 -9.13 14.83 28.40
C GLY A 410 -9.82 14.48 27.07
N GLY A 411 -9.41 13.38 26.41
CA GLY A 411 -9.94 12.95 25.12
C GLY A 411 -9.19 13.57 23.95
N GLY A 412 -9.06 12.85 22.83
CA GLY A 412 -8.11 13.25 21.78
C GLY A 412 -8.43 14.58 21.08
N CYS A 413 -9.68 15.04 21.09
CA CYS A 413 -10.02 16.35 20.56
C CYS A 413 -9.66 17.50 21.50
N ALA A 414 -9.73 17.31 22.82
CA ALA A 414 -9.28 18.33 23.77
C ALA A 414 -7.79 18.61 23.58
N GLU A 415 -6.98 17.58 23.35
CA GLU A 415 -5.56 17.76 23.03
C GLU A 415 -5.35 18.47 21.68
N LEU A 416 -6.04 18.06 20.62
CA LEU A 416 -5.93 18.72 19.31
C LEU A 416 -6.33 20.21 19.38
N THR A 417 -7.41 20.52 20.11
CA THR A 417 -7.85 21.90 20.40
C THR A 417 -6.77 22.65 21.17
N ALA A 418 -6.19 22.05 22.22
CA ALA A 418 -5.13 22.68 23.00
C ALA A 418 -3.87 22.95 22.16
N MET A 419 -3.46 22.00 21.31
CA MET A 419 -2.34 22.15 20.38
C MET A 419 -2.56 23.32 19.41
N ALA A 420 -3.74 23.34 18.77
CA ALA A 420 -4.10 24.38 17.81
C ALA A 420 -4.21 25.75 18.51
N GLY A 421 -4.84 25.81 19.68
CA GLY A 421 -5.00 27.03 20.47
C GLY A 421 -3.67 27.62 20.95
N ALA A 422 -2.72 26.78 21.37
CA ALA A 422 -1.38 27.23 21.73
C ALA A 422 -0.68 27.91 20.54
N ARG A 423 -0.82 27.37 19.32
CA ARG A 423 -0.26 27.97 18.10
C ARG A 423 -1.01 29.23 17.67
N CYS A 424 -2.34 29.26 17.80
CA CYS A 424 -3.14 30.44 17.52
C CYS A 424 -2.69 31.60 18.42
N ASN A 425 -2.48 31.34 19.71
CA ASN A 425 -1.97 32.33 20.67
C ASN A 425 -0.55 32.80 20.33
N ALA A 426 0.34 31.89 19.93
CA ALA A 426 1.69 32.25 19.54
C ALA A 426 1.72 33.13 18.27
N THR A 427 0.77 32.92 17.35
CA THR A 427 0.68 33.64 16.07
C THR A 427 0.00 35.00 16.20
N HIS A 428 -1.00 35.13 17.08
CA HIS A 428 -1.77 36.35 17.28
C HIS A 428 -1.63 36.86 18.71
N ARG A 429 -0.80 37.89 18.93
CA ARG A 429 -0.75 38.62 20.22
C ARG A 429 -2.12 39.28 20.49
N ASP A 430 -2.73 38.87 21.60
CA ASP A 430 -4.03 39.15 22.24
C ASP A 430 -5.09 40.06 21.57
N ALA A 431 -4.74 41.19 20.95
CA ALA A 431 -5.74 42.13 20.40
C ALA A 431 -6.33 41.70 19.03
N HIS A 432 -5.56 40.97 18.21
CA HIS A 432 -6.02 40.53 16.87
C HIS A 432 -6.79 39.20 16.89
N ARG A 433 -6.73 38.45 18.00
CA ARG A 433 -7.33 37.12 18.13
C ARG A 433 -8.85 37.16 18.10
N SER A 434 -9.48 38.07 18.87
CA SER A 434 -10.94 38.16 18.98
C SER A 434 -11.58 38.57 17.65
N ALA A 435 -11.01 39.55 16.94
CA ALA A 435 -11.53 39.97 15.64
C ALA A 435 -11.39 38.88 14.56
N HIS A 436 -10.27 38.15 14.56
CA HIS A 436 -10.05 37.05 13.62
C HIS A 436 -10.96 35.86 13.91
N LYS A 437 -11.07 35.42 15.18
CA LYS A 437 -12.01 34.37 15.59
C LYS A 437 -13.46 34.75 15.28
N LEU A 438 -13.88 35.99 15.55
CA LEU A 438 -15.22 36.47 15.19
C LEU A 438 -15.46 36.46 13.67
N SER A 439 -14.47 36.81 12.86
CA SER A 439 -14.57 36.73 11.40
C SER A 439 -14.71 35.29 10.90
N VAL A 440 -13.96 34.36 11.48
CA VAL A 440 -14.02 32.94 11.13
C VAL A 440 -15.34 32.31 11.60
N LEU A 441 -15.77 32.61 12.82
CA LEU A 441 -17.05 32.15 13.38
C LEU A 441 -18.25 32.65 12.57
N LYS A 442 -18.25 33.93 12.16
CA LYS A 442 -19.31 34.45 11.28
C LYS A 442 -19.39 33.70 9.95
N GLY A 443 -18.29 33.19 9.43
CA GLY A 443 -18.25 32.38 8.20
C GLY A 443 -18.64 30.91 8.41
N LEU A 444 -18.44 30.36 9.60
CA LEU A 444 -18.77 28.96 9.93
C LEU A 444 -20.23 28.75 10.34
N TRP A 445 -20.89 29.79 10.88
CA TRP A 445 -22.17 29.64 11.59
C TRP A 445 -23.38 30.27 10.91
N MET A 446 -23.23 30.99 9.78
CA MET A 446 -24.38 31.62 9.13
C MET A 446 -25.29 30.66 8.33
N ASN A 447 -24.94 29.38 8.15
CA ASN A 447 -25.74 28.44 7.34
C ASN A 447 -25.89 27.02 7.93
N ALA A 448 -25.59 26.79 9.20
CA ALA A 448 -25.68 25.45 9.80
C ALA A 448 -27.01 25.25 10.56
N VAL A 449 -28.16 25.20 9.85
CA VAL A 449 -29.40 24.45 10.19
C VAL A 449 -30.22 24.31 8.90
N PRO A 450 -30.86 23.16 8.59
CA PRO A 450 -30.94 21.90 9.34
C PRO A 450 -29.98 20.81 8.82
#